data_AF-A0A6B3CL71-F1
#
_entry.id   AF-A0A6B3CL71-F1
#
_cell.length_a   1.000
_cell.length_b   1.000
_cell.length_c   1.000
_cell.angle_alpha   90.00
_cell.angle_beta   90.00
_cell.angle_gamma   90.00
#
_symmetry.space_group_name_H-M   'P 1'
#
loop_
_entity.id
_entity.type
_entity.pdbx_description
1 polymer ?
#
loop_
_entity_poly.entity_id
_entity_poly.type
_entity_poly.pdbx_seq_one_letter_code
_entity_poly.pdbx_strand_id
1 'polypeptide(L)'
;LDLLLTQIEKTMGFEVGRIGIEAQIENAQGLNNVNEIAQASPRVETIIFGPADFMASINMKSLVVGEQPPGYPADAYHYILMKIL
;
A
#
# COMPACT_ATOMS: atom_id res chain seq x y z
N LEU A 1 7.26 11.48 -5.40
CA LEU A 1 5.95 11.98 -4.91
C LEU A 1 6.12 13.22 -4.03
N ASP A 2 6.91 13.15 -2.96
CA ASP A 2 7.14 14.27 -2.01
C ASP A 2 7.45 15.63 -2.67
N LEU A 3 8.37 15.64 -3.64
CA LEU A 3 8.71 16.84 -4.42
C LEU A 3 7.48 17.44 -5.13
N LEU A 4 6.66 16.61 -5.77
CA LEU A 4 5.47 17.06 -6.51
C LEU A 4 4.42 17.63 -5.56
N LEU A 5 4.20 16.97 -4.41
CA LEU A 5 3.27 17.48 -3.39
C LEU A 5 3.73 18.84 -2.85
N THR A 6 5.03 18.98 -2.57
CA THR A 6 5.62 20.26 -2.16
C THR A 6 5.44 21.35 -3.21
N GLN A 7 5.54 21.02 -4.50
CA GLN A 7 5.28 21.96 -5.58
C GLN A 7 3.81 22.39 -5.61
N ILE A 8 2.87 21.44 -5.48
CA ILE A 8 1.43 21.73 -5.41
C ILE A 8 1.13 22.67 -4.24
N GLU A 9 1.63 22.38 -3.04
CA GLU A 9 1.40 23.22 -1.86
C GLU A 9 1.90 24.65 -2.06
N LYS A 10 3.11 24.81 -2.60
CA LYS A 10 3.67 26.12 -2.91
C LYS A 10 2.84 26.89 -3.93
N THR A 11 2.41 26.22 -5.00
CA THR A 11 1.56 26.82 -6.04
C THR A 11 0.20 27.24 -5.49
N MET A 12 -0.38 26.46 -4.58
CA MET A 12 -1.69 26.71 -4.00
C MET A 12 -1.66 27.61 -2.74
N GLY A 13 -0.47 28.01 -2.27
CA GLY A 13 -0.32 28.82 -1.06
C GLY A 13 -0.59 28.05 0.25
N PHE A 14 -0.42 26.73 0.25
CA PHE A 14 -0.52 25.90 1.44
C PHE A 14 0.82 25.82 2.19
N GLU A 15 0.75 25.54 3.50
CA GLU A 15 1.92 25.18 4.29
C GLU A 15 2.57 23.91 3.70
N VAL A 16 3.91 23.91 3.61
CA VAL A 16 4.65 22.76 3.11
C VAL A 16 4.54 21.63 4.12
N GLY A 17 4.01 20.48 3.70
CA GLY A 17 3.73 19.34 4.58
C GLY A 17 2.23 19.12 4.84
N ARG A 18 1.37 20.04 4.40
CA ARG A 18 -0.09 19.95 4.60
C ARG A 18 -0.75 18.74 3.93
N ILE A 19 -0.24 18.28 2.80
CA ILE A 19 -0.77 17.12 2.07
C ILE A 19 -0.10 15.85 2.60
N GLY A 20 -0.89 15.02 3.27
CA GLY A 20 -0.54 13.67 3.72
C GLY A 20 -0.58 12.62 2.60
N ILE A 21 0.05 11.48 2.87
CA ILE A 21 0.11 10.31 1.97
C ILE A 21 -0.44 9.10 2.72
N GLU A 22 -1.52 8.54 2.20
CA GLU A 22 -1.99 7.20 2.54
C GLU A 22 -1.48 6.23 1.47
N ALA A 23 -0.46 5.44 1.79
CA ALA A 23 0.15 4.54 0.82
C ALA A 23 -0.63 3.21 0.75
N GLN A 24 -1.22 2.92 -0.40
CA GLN A 24 -1.89 1.63 -0.63
C GLN A 24 -0.92 0.59 -1.18
N ILE A 25 -0.74 -0.51 -0.44
CA ILE A 25 0.05 -1.67 -0.87
C ILE A 25 -0.87 -2.64 -1.58
N GLU A 26 -0.70 -2.72 -2.89
CA GLU A 26 -1.59 -3.45 -3.79
C GLU A 26 -0.85 -4.34 -4.78
N ASN A 27 0.47 -4.52 -4.61
CA ASN A 27 1.23 -5.47 -5.42
C ASN A 27 2.43 -6.06 -4.67
N ALA A 28 3.00 -7.14 -5.22
CA ALA A 28 4.14 -7.84 -4.64
C ALA A 28 5.36 -6.95 -4.42
N GLN A 29 5.65 -6.02 -5.35
CA GLN A 29 6.78 -5.12 -5.21
C GLN A 29 6.55 -4.12 -4.06
N GLY A 30 5.35 -3.59 -3.92
CA GLY A 30 4.96 -2.72 -2.80
C GLY A 30 5.12 -3.42 -1.47
N LEU A 31 4.68 -4.68 -1.35
CA LEU A 31 4.84 -5.47 -0.12
C LEU A 31 6.31 -5.72 0.23
N ASN A 32 7.14 -6.03 -0.77
CA ASN A 32 8.57 -6.28 -0.56
C ASN A 32 9.32 -5.03 -0.05
N ASN A 33 8.87 -3.84 -0.45
CA ASN A 33 9.50 -2.56 -0.08
C ASN A 33 8.67 -1.77 0.95
N VAL A 34 7.75 -2.42 1.67
CA VAL A 34 6.76 -1.72 2.52
C VAL A 34 7.42 -0.84 3.59
N ASN A 35 8.55 -1.28 4.14
CA ASN A 35 9.28 -0.53 5.17
C ASN A 35 9.96 0.72 4.59
N GLU A 36 10.56 0.61 3.41
CA GLU A 36 11.14 1.73 2.68
C GLU A 36 10.04 2.72 2.27
N ILE A 37 8.87 2.24 1.84
CA ILE A 37 7.70 3.08 1.53
C ILE A 37 7.23 3.82 2.78
N ALA A 38 7.12 3.14 3.93
CA ALA A 38 6.72 3.74 5.20
C ALA A 38 7.62 4.91 5.60
N GLN A 39 8.90 4.86 5.25
CA GLN A 39 9.91 5.84 5.61
C GLN A 39 10.25 6.81 4.46
N ALA A 40 9.60 6.68 3.30
CA ALA A 40 9.97 7.40 2.09
C ALA A 40 9.73 8.91 2.18
N SER A 41 8.84 9.36 3.07
CA SER A 41 8.57 10.78 3.31
C SER A 41 7.93 10.98 4.70
N PRO A 42 8.22 12.10 5.40
CA PRO A 42 7.48 12.51 6.60
C PRO A 42 5.97 12.70 6.39
N ARG A 43 5.52 12.76 5.13
CA ARG A 43 4.10 12.87 4.76
C ARG A 43 3.37 11.53 4.80
N VAL A 44 4.06 10.40 4.92
CA VAL A 44 3.38 9.09 4.99
C VAL A 44 2.68 8.99 6.34
N GLU A 45 1.36 9.02 6.30
CA GLU A 45 0.50 8.99 7.50
C GLU A 45 0.03 7.57 7.80
N THR A 46 -0.18 6.75 6.77
CA THR A 46 -0.68 5.39 6.92
C THR A 46 -0.27 4.51 5.76
N ILE A 47 -0.28 3.20 6.01
CA ILE A 47 -0.20 2.16 5.00
C ILE A 47 -1.49 1.36 5.04
N ILE A 48 -2.16 1.27 3.89
CA ILE A 48 -3.39 0.47 3.74
C ILE A 48 -3.13 -0.69 2.80
N PHE A 49 -3.80 -1.81 3.03
CA PHE A 49 -3.70 -2.98 2.17
C PHE A 49 -4.83 -2.97 1.12
N GLY A 50 -4.47 -3.07 -0.16
CA GLY A 50 -5.39 -3.20 -1.29
C GLY A 50 -5.52 -4.64 -1.76
N PRO A 51 -6.42 -5.46 -1.20
CA PRO A 51 -6.43 -6.91 -1.42
C PRO A 51 -6.78 -7.30 -2.86
N ALA A 52 -7.71 -6.60 -3.52
CA ALA A 52 -8.18 -6.97 -4.86
C ALA A 52 -7.07 -6.88 -5.91
N ASP A 53 -6.43 -5.71 -5.99
CA ASP A 53 -5.31 -5.46 -6.89
C ASP A 53 -4.08 -6.29 -6.50
N PHE A 54 -3.86 -6.51 -5.20
CA PHE A 54 -2.79 -7.41 -4.76
C PHE A 54 -2.99 -8.84 -5.25
N MET A 55 -4.20 -9.39 -5.09
CA MET A 55 -4.55 -10.71 -5.59
C MET A 55 -4.31 -10.82 -7.10
N ALA A 56 -4.71 -9.81 -7.86
CA ALA A 56 -4.46 -9.75 -9.29
C ALA A 56 -2.94 -9.74 -9.59
N SER A 57 -2.17 -8.95 -8.84
CA SER A 57 -0.72 -8.81 -9.04
C SER A 57 0.07 -10.11 -8.86
N ILE A 58 -0.37 -10.99 -7.94
CA ILE A 58 0.29 -12.27 -7.67
C ILE A 58 -0.40 -13.46 -8.36
N ASN A 59 -1.38 -13.19 -9.23
CA ASN A 59 -2.20 -14.22 -9.88
C ASN A 59 -2.83 -15.20 -8.87
N MET A 60 -3.37 -14.67 -7.75
CA MET A 60 -4.05 -15.48 -6.75
C MET A 60 -5.25 -16.19 -7.39
N LYS A 61 -5.38 -17.50 -7.14
CA LYS A 61 -6.43 -18.36 -7.74
C LYS A 61 -7.78 -18.19 -7.03
N SER A 62 -8.28 -16.97 -6.95
CA SER A 62 -9.60 -16.62 -6.41
C SER A 62 -10.15 -15.40 -7.17
N LEU A 63 -11.48 -15.37 -7.38
CA LEU A 63 -12.19 -14.25 -8.01
C LEU A 63 -12.95 -13.39 -6.99
N VAL A 64 -12.95 -13.78 -5.72
CA VAL A 64 -13.65 -13.09 -4.64
C VAL A 64 -12.63 -12.49 -3.69
N VAL A 65 -12.70 -11.16 -3.52
CA VAL A 65 -11.76 -10.42 -2.68
C VAL A 65 -11.91 -10.87 -1.23
N GLY A 66 -10.79 -11.30 -0.63
CA GLY A 66 -10.74 -11.79 0.75
C GLY A 66 -11.06 -13.28 0.93
N GLU A 67 -11.45 -13.98 -0.13
CA GLU A 67 -11.66 -15.44 -0.07
C GLU A 67 -10.33 -16.20 -0.16
N GLN A 68 -10.23 -17.29 0.60
CA GLN A 68 -9.08 -18.19 0.56
C GLN A 68 -9.05 -18.98 -0.77
N PRO A 69 -7.90 -19.07 -1.46
CA PRO A 69 -7.78 -19.86 -2.67
C PRO A 69 -8.15 -21.33 -2.45
N PRO A 70 -8.91 -21.97 -3.36
CA PRO A 70 -9.28 -23.37 -3.23
C PRO A 70 -8.06 -24.29 -3.08
N GLY A 71 -8.10 -25.17 -2.08
CA GLY A 71 -7.02 -26.13 -1.81
C GLY A 71 -5.80 -25.55 -1.09
N TYR A 72 -5.83 -24.28 -0.69
CA TYR A 72 -4.79 -23.70 0.17
C TYR A 72 -5.15 -23.95 1.65
N PRO A 73 -4.30 -24.62 2.44
CA PRO A 73 -4.66 -25.11 3.78
C PRO A 73 -4.52 -24.08 4.90
N ALA A 74 -4.06 -22.85 4.59
CA ALA A 74 -3.75 -21.80 5.55
C ALA A 74 -4.40 -20.48 5.13
N ASP A 75 -4.16 -19.41 5.89
CA ASP A 75 -4.57 -18.07 5.49
C ASP A 75 -3.58 -17.48 4.46
N ALA A 76 -4.04 -17.27 3.23
CA ALA A 76 -3.28 -16.69 2.14
C ALA A 76 -2.88 -15.23 2.37
N TYR A 77 -3.53 -14.54 3.31
CA TYR A 77 -3.22 -13.17 3.69
C TYR A 77 -2.31 -13.06 4.91
N HIS A 78 -2.00 -14.17 5.60
CA HIS A 78 -1.27 -14.14 6.85
C HIS A 78 0.05 -13.38 6.77
N TYR A 79 0.90 -13.71 5.79
CA TYR A 79 2.19 -13.04 5.61
C TYR A 79 2.01 -11.55 5.30
N ILE A 80 1.03 -11.20 4.46
CA ILE A 80 0.79 -9.83 4.00
C ILE A 80 0.36 -8.97 5.20
N LEU A 81 -0.61 -9.44 5.98
CA LEU A 81 -1.12 -8.75 7.15
C LEU A 81 -0.04 -8.61 8.22
N MET A 82 0.72 -9.66 8.53
CA MET A 82 1.81 -9.62 9.52
C MET A 82 3.03 -8.80 9.08
N LYS A 83 3.11 -8.43 7.79
CA LYS A 83 4.19 -7.61 7.24
C LYS A 83 3.81 -6.13 7.21
N ILE A 84 2.52 -5.81 7.11
CA ILE A 84 1.98 -4.44 7.03
C ILE A 84 1.55 -3.92 8.41
N LEU A 85 0.95 -4.78 9.25
CA LEU A 85 0.42 -4.46 10.60
C LEU A 85 1.44 -4.79 11.70
#